data_AF-T1CH73-F1
#
_entry.id   AF-T1CH73-F1
#
_cell.length_a   1.000
_cell.length_b   1.000
_cell.length_c   1.000
_cell.angle_alpha   90.00
_cell.angle_beta   90.00
_cell.angle_gamma   90.00
#
_symmetry.space_group_name_H-M   'P 1'
#
loop_
_entity.id
_entity.type
_entity.pdbx_description
1 polymer ?
#
loop_
_entity_poly.entity_id
_entity_poly.type
_entity_poly.pdbx_seq_one_letter_code
_entity_poly.pdbx_strand_id
1 'polypeptide(L)'
;SLAVIGDLFTPRERGKYQGFFGAVFGLAFLVGPFLGGFITDNISWHWVFYVNLPIGIVALAVIGSILPNHRKEGARPSIDYLGTLVFTAAVIPLLIGLTEKGLYSSSGQAIGWLDWRVGGLIALSAVLGALFIYVEHRAKEPIVPLDLFKVRTYAASQVAMFLLSFAFFIGV
;
A
#
# COMPACT_ATOMS: atom_id res chain seq x y z
N SER A 1 -8.63 -2.51 -9.32
CA SER A 1 -7.60 -3.35 -8.65
C SER A 1 -6.93 -4.23 -9.70
N LEU A 2 -5.62 -4.50 -9.60
CA LEU A 2 -4.94 -5.50 -10.43
C LEU A 2 -5.63 -6.88 -10.33
N ALA A 3 -6.37 -7.13 -9.25
CA ALA A 3 -7.23 -8.30 -9.09
C ALA A 3 -8.31 -8.41 -10.18
N VAL A 4 -8.89 -7.29 -10.64
CA VAL A 4 -9.92 -7.28 -11.69
C VAL A 4 -9.34 -7.72 -13.04
N ILE A 5 -8.08 -7.38 -13.31
CA ILE A 5 -7.36 -7.89 -14.51
C ILE A 5 -7.16 -9.41 -14.37
N GLY A 6 -6.91 -9.90 -13.15
CA GLY A 6 -6.85 -11.32 -12.85
C GLY A 6 -8.17 -12.05 -13.12
N ASP A 7 -9.29 -11.42 -12.78
CA ASP A 7 -10.63 -12.01 -12.94
C ASP A 7 -11.12 -11.96 -14.40
N LEU A 8 -10.72 -10.94 -15.17
CA LEU A 8 -11.18 -10.72 -16.55
C LEU A 8 -10.31 -11.39 -17.62
N PHE A 9 -9.02 -11.64 -17.36
CA PHE A 9 -8.08 -12.12 -18.37
C PHE A 9 -7.39 -13.44 -18.00
N THR A 10 -7.17 -14.26 -19.02
CA THR A 10 -6.52 -15.57 -18.88
C THR A 10 -5.06 -15.43 -18.42
N PRO A 11 -4.47 -16.41 -17.69
CA PRO A 11 -3.12 -16.31 -17.13
C PRO A 11 -2.01 -15.93 -18.13
N ARG A 12 -2.16 -16.30 -19.41
CA ARG A 12 -1.22 -15.98 -20.49
C ARG A 12 -1.28 -14.51 -20.94
N GLU A 13 -2.45 -13.89 -20.83
CA GLU A 13 -2.67 -12.50 -21.25
C GLU A 13 -2.40 -11.49 -20.12
N ARG A 14 -2.51 -11.93 -18.86
CA ARG A 14 -2.27 -11.10 -17.66
C ARG A 14 -0.93 -10.37 -17.72
N GLY A 15 0.14 -11.03 -18.14
CA GLY A 15 1.47 -10.42 -18.26
C GLY A 15 1.53 -9.27 -19.28
N LYS A 16 0.86 -9.44 -20.43
CA LYS A 16 0.77 -8.40 -21.47
C LYS A 16 0.00 -7.18 -20.97
N TYR A 17 -1.15 -7.39 -20.32
CA TYR A 17 -1.95 -6.29 -19.78
C TYR A 17 -1.28 -5.61 -18.58
N GLN A 18 -0.65 -6.35 -17.68
CA GLN A 18 0.17 -5.78 -16.61
C GLN A 18 1.34 -4.96 -17.18
N GLY A 19 1.95 -5.40 -18.28
CA GLY A 19 2.96 -4.64 -19.03
C GLY A 19 2.42 -3.33 -19.60
N PHE A 20 1.22 -3.33 -20.20
CA PHE A 20 0.57 -2.09 -20.64
C PHE A 20 0.29 -1.14 -19.48
N PHE A 21 -0.20 -1.64 -18.34
CA PHE A 21 -0.36 -0.83 -17.14
C PHE A 21 0.97 -0.24 -16.69
N GLY A 22 2.04 -1.03 -16.66
CA GLY A 22 3.40 -0.56 -16.36
C GLY A 22 3.89 0.53 -17.32
N ALA A 23 3.64 0.39 -18.63
CA ALA A 23 4.00 1.38 -19.64
C ALA A 23 3.24 2.70 -19.45
N VAL A 24 1.93 2.63 -19.17
CA VAL A 24 1.11 3.82 -18.86
C VAL A 24 1.60 4.49 -17.59
N PHE A 25 1.92 3.72 -16.54
CA PHE A 25 2.52 4.25 -15.32
C PHE A 25 3.85 4.96 -15.61
N GLY A 26 4.76 4.33 -16.36
CA GLY A 26 6.05 4.93 -16.70
C GLY A 26 5.91 6.23 -17.51
N LEU A 27 5.02 6.26 -18.50
CA LEU A 27 4.71 7.48 -19.26
C LEU A 27 4.11 8.56 -18.37
N ALA A 28 3.18 8.21 -17.48
CA ALA A 28 2.59 9.15 -16.53
C ALA A 28 3.64 9.71 -15.55
N PHE A 29 4.58 8.89 -15.08
CA PHE A 29 5.69 9.34 -14.23
C PHE A 29 6.61 10.32 -14.93
N LEU A 30 6.82 10.17 -16.24
CA LEU A 30 7.65 11.08 -17.03
C LEU A 30 6.91 12.40 -17.33
N VAL A 31 5.65 12.31 -17.76
CA VAL A 31 4.85 13.45 -18.21
C VAL A 31 4.26 14.25 -17.04
N GLY A 32 3.99 13.59 -15.92
CA GLY A 32 3.35 14.17 -14.73
C GLY A 32 4.09 15.37 -14.14
N PRO A 33 5.39 15.28 -13.82
CA PRO A 33 6.17 16.41 -13.32
C PRO A 33 6.23 17.58 -14.29
N PHE A 34 6.31 17.30 -15.60
CA PHE A 34 6.33 18.32 -16.64
C PHE A 34 5.01 19.09 -16.71
N LEU A 35 3.87 18.39 -16.78
CA LEU A 35 2.54 19.01 -16.76
C LEU A 35 2.28 19.73 -15.44
N GLY A 36 2.67 19.14 -14.31
CA GLY A 36 2.50 19.73 -12.98
C GLY A 36 3.29 21.04 -12.82
N GLY A 37 4.54 21.06 -13.27
CA GLY A 37 5.38 22.26 -13.31
C GLY A 37 4.75 23.33 -14.20
N PHE A 38 4.40 22.98 -15.44
CA PHE A 38 3.78 23.90 -16.39
C PHE A 38 2.48 24.54 -15.86
N ILE A 39 1.60 23.76 -15.21
CA ILE A 39 0.35 24.26 -14.61
C ILE A 39 0.63 25.21 -13.45
N THR A 40 1.61 24.86 -12.61
CA THR A 40 1.97 25.66 -11.45
C THR A 40 2.61 26.99 -11.86
N ASP A 41 3.45 26.97 -12.89
CA ASP A 41 4.20 28.13 -13.37
C ASP A 41 3.33 29.11 -14.18
N ASN A 42 2.36 28.63 -14.96
CA ASN A 42 1.59 29.47 -15.88
C ASN A 42 0.16 29.80 -15.44
N ILE A 43 -0.45 29.00 -14.56
CA ILE A 43 -1.86 29.15 -14.17
C ILE A 43 -1.96 29.42 -12.67
N SER A 44 -1.82 28.36 -11.86
CA SER A 44 -1.87 28.39 -10.41
C SER A 44 -1.70 26.97 -9.88
N TRP A 45 -1.08 26.83 -8.71
CA TRP A 45 -0.90 25.54 -8.04
C TRP A 45 -2.23 24.80 -7.78
N HIS A 46 -3.34 25.51 -7.59
CA HIS A 46 -4.66 24.90 -7.33
C HIS A 46 -5.15 24.00 -8.48
N TRP A 47 -4.76 24.33 -9.71
CA TRP A 47 -5.18 23.58 -10.89
C TRP A 47 -4.62 22.16 -10.95
N VAL A 48 -3.53 21.89 -10.22
CA VAL A 48 -3.01 20.52 -10.04
C VAL A 48 -4.07 19.62 -9.40
N PHE A 49 -4.95 20.17 -8.55
CA PHE A 49 -6.08 19.43 -7.97
C PHE A 49 -7.28 19.38 -8.91
N TYR A 50 -7.61 20.51 -9.56
CA TYR A 50 -8.79 20.58 -10.42
C TYR A 50 -8.71 19.70 -11.66
N VAL A 51 -7.51 19.47 -12.22
CA VAL A 51 -7.33 18.58 -13.38
C VAL A 51 -7.70 17.13 -13.06
N ASN A 52 -7.51 16.69 -11.82
CA ASN A 52 -7.87 15.32 -11.41
C ASN A 52 -9.38 15.09 -11.38
N LEU A 53 -10.18 16.13 -11.11
CA LEU A 53 -11.63 16.03 -10.98
C LEU A 53 -12.34 15.58 -12.29
N PRO A 54 -12.18 16.25 -13.45
CA PRO A 54 -12.80 15.81 -14.70
C PRO A 54 -12.28 14.45 -15.15
N ILE A 55 -10.97 14.18 -14.98
CA ILE A 55 -10.38 12.87 -15.30
C ILE A 55 -11.02 11.77 -14.46
N GLY A 56 -11.19 12.01 -13.16
CA GLY A 56 -11.86 11.09 -12.24
C GLY A 56 -13.32 10.84 -12.64
N ILE A 57 -14.06 11.87 -13.03
CA ILE A 57 -15.44 11.74 -13.49
C ILE A 57 -15.53 10.86 -14.75
N VAL A 58 -14.67 11.11 -15.75
CA VAL A 58 -14.64 10.29 -16.96
C VAL A 58 -14.27 8.84 -16.62
N ALA A 59 -13.27 8.62 -15.77
CA ALA A 59 -12.89 7.27 -15.33
C ALA A 59 -14.06 6.55 -14.63
N LEU A 60 -14.77 7.24 -13.73
CA LEU A 60 -15.95 6.68 -13.05
C LEU A 60 -17.08 6.35 -14.03
N ALA A 61 -17.34 7.22 -15.01
CA ALA A 61 -18.35 6.97 -16.05
C ALA A 61 -17.99 5.75 -16.92
N VAL A 62 -16.72 5.62 -17.31
CA VAL A 62 -16.22 4.47 -18.07
C VAL A 62 -16.33 3.19 -17.24
N ILE A 63 -15.93 3.22 -15.97
CA ILE A 63 -16.04 2.06 -15.07
C ILE A 63 -17.51 1.67 -14.90
N GLY A 64 -18.39 2.63 -14.62
CA GLY A 64 -19.82 2.37 -14.42
C GLY A 64 -20.57 1.87 -15.66
N SER A 65 -20.09 2.19 -16.87
CA SER A 65 -20.70 1.76 -18.13
C SER A 65 -20.14 0.46 -18.68
N ILE A 66 -18.84 0.23 -18.55
CA ILE A 66 -18.15 -0.91 -19.19
C ILE A 66 -17.93 -2.06 -18.22
N LEU A 67 -17.71 -1.80 -16.92
CA LEU A 67 -17.35 -2.87 -15.99
C LEU A 67 -18.57 -3.78 -15.74
N PRO A 68 -18.52 -5.07 -16.14
CA PRO A 68 -19.63 -5.97 -15.92
C PRO A 68 -19.80 -6.19 -14.42
N ASN A 69 -21.04 -6.14 -13.93
CA ASN A 69 -21.36 -6.28 -12.52
C ASN A 69 -21.12 -7.73 -12.05
N HIS A 70 -19.87 -8.07 -11.75
CA HIS A 70 -19.48 -9.36 -11.17
C HIS A 70 -19.77 -9.37 -9.66
N ARG A 71 -21.03 -9.13 -9.29
CA ARG A 71 -21.49 -9.40 -7.93
C ARG A 71 -21.67 -10.91 -7.82
N LYS A 72 -20.79 -11.59 -7.08
CA LYS A 72 -21.05 -12.97 -6.63
C LYS A 72 -22.34 -12.92 -5.79
N GLU A 73 -23.43 -13.46 -6.31
CA GLU A 73 -24.68 -13.58 -5.57
C GLU A 73 -24.41 -14.31 -4.25
N GLY A 74 -24.78 -13.70 -3.13
CA GLY A 74 -24.65 -14.29 -1.79
C GLY A 74 -23.33 -14.05 -1.04
N ALA A 75 -22.34 -13.37 -1.63
CA ALA A 75 -21.15 -12.95 -0.88
C ALA A 75 -21.54 -11.83 0.10
N ARG A 76 -21.66 -12.17 1.40
CA ARG A 76 -21.64 -11.18 2.48
C ARG A 76 -20.18 -11.04 2.93
N PRO A 77 -19.39 -10.12 2.34
CA PRO A 77 -18.05 -9.85 2.85
C PRO A 77 -18.17 -9.50 4.33
N SER A 78 -17.66 -10.39 5.17
CA SER A 78 -17.51 -10.16 6.59
C SER A 78 -16.24 -9.35 6.77
N ILE A 79 -16.41 -8.07 7.10
CA ILE A 79 -15.29 -7.19 7.36
C ILE A 79 -14.61 -7.67 8.65
N ASP A 80 -13.33 -8.04 8.57
CA ASP A 80 -12.54 -8.37 9.74
C ASP A 80 -12.10 -7.09 10.47
N TYR A 81 -13.03 -6.55 11.27
CA TYR A 81 -12.77 -5.38 12.10
C TYR A 81 -11.70 -5.63 13.16
N LEU A 82 -11.58 -6.86 13.67
CA LEU A 82 -10.64 -7.20 14.74
C LEU A 82 -9.22 -7.27 14.16
N GLY A 83 -9.04 -8.00 13.05
CA GLY A 83 -7.79 -8.03 12.30
C GLY A 83 -7.35 -6.63 11.87
N THR A 84 -8.28 -5.82 11.35
CA THR A 84 -7.99 -4.42 10.97
C THR A 84 -7.50 -3.60 12.16
N LEU A 85 -8.19 -3.67 13.30
CA LEU A 85 -7.85 -2.90 14.49
C LEU A 85 -6.50 -3.31 15.08
N VAL A 86 -6.23 -4.62 15.18
CA VAL A 86 -4.95 -5.13 15.71
C VAL A 86 -3.81 -4.79 14.75
N PHE A 87 -4.02 -4.87 13.43
CA PHE A 87 -3.04 -4.44 12.44
C PHE A 87 -2.71 -2.94 12.58
N THR A 88 -3.73 -2.08 12.63
CA THR A 88 -3.54 -0.64 12.82
C THR A 88 -2.80 -0.36 14.13
N ALA A 89 -3.18 -1.03 15.22
CA ALA A 89 -2.52 -0.89 16.52
C ALA A 89 -1.07 -1.39 16.52
N ALA A 90 -0.71 -2.36 15.68
CA ALA A 90 0.68 -2.82 15.53
C ALA A 90 1.54 -1.87 14.69
N VAL A 91 0.97 -1.30 13.62
CA VAL A 91 1.71 -0.43 12.68
C VAL A 91 2.00 0.95 13.25
N ILE A 92 1.06 1.55 13.98
CA ILE A 92 1.24 2.88 14.58
C ILE A 92 2.50 3.00 15.44
N PRO A 93 2.72 2.15 16.48
CA PRO A 93 3.91 2.25 17.31
C PRO A 93 5.19 1.91 16.55
N LEU A 94 5.13 1.06 15.51
CA LEU A 94 6.29 0.80 14.65
C LEU A 94 6.74 2.07 13.93
N LEU A 95 5.79 2.76 13.29
CA LEU A 95 6.06 3.97 12.53
C LEU A 95 6.54 5.08 13.46
N ILE A 96 5.87 5.30 14.60
CA ILE A 96 6.28 6.31 15.58
C ILE A 96 7.68 6.01 16.10
N GLY A 97 7.97 4.78 16.53
CA GLY A 97 9.29 4.40 17.03
C GLY A 97 10.39 4.61 16.00
N LEU A 98 10.12 4.34 14.72
CA LEU A 98 11.09 4.54 13.64
C LEU A 98 11.27 6.01 13.27
N THR A 99 10.21 6.83 13.35
CA THR A 99 10.28 8.28 13.15
C THR A 99 11.06 8.97 14.28
N GLU A 100 10.83 8.56 15.53
CA GLU A 100 11.50 9.13 16.72
C GLU A 100 13.01 8.84 16.76
N LYS A 101 13.48 7.75 16.12
CA LYS A 101 14.91 7.40 16.03
C LYS A 101 15.77 8.51 15.38
N GLY A 102 15.17 9.40 14.60
CA GLY A 102 15.81 10.55 13.96
C GLY A 102 15.78 11.86 14.77
N LEU A 103 15.10 11.88 15.92
CA LEU A 103 14.94 13.08 16.75
C LEU A 103 15.98 13.15 17.88
N TYR A 104 16.18 14.37 18.38
CA TYR A 104 16.99 14.63 19.57
C TYR A 104 16.09 14.49 20.81
N SER A 105 16.58 13.77 21.82
CA SER A 105 15.95 13.70 23.13
C SER A 105 15.88 15.09 23.75
N SER A 106 15.01 15.29 24.74
CA SER A 106 14.92 16.54 25.51
C SER A 106 16.22 16.94 26.24
N SER A 107 17.22 16.05 26.27
CA SER A 107 18.59 16.28 26.74
C SER A 107 19.59 16.69 25.64
N GLY A 108 19.16 16.84 24.39
CA GLY A 108 20.01 17.14 23.23
C GLY A 108 20.81 15.96 22.68
N GLN A 109 20.67 14.75 23.24
CA GLN A 109 21.31 13.53 22.74
C GLN A 109 20.42 12.85 21.69
N ALA A 110 21.05 12.29 20.64
CA ALA A 110 20.33 11.50 19.65
C ALA A 110 19.66 10.30 20.32
N ILE A 111 18.37 10.09 20.04
CA ILE A 111 17.62 8.98 20.65
C ILE A 111 18.23 7.65 20.20
N GLY A 112 18.68 6.84 21.16
CA GLY A 112 19.26 5.53 20.90
C GLY A 112 18.20 4.47 20.60
N TRP A 113 18.59 3.38 19.93
CA TRP A 113 17.69 2.25 19.66
C TRP A 113 17.12 1.60 20.92
N LEU A 114 17.84 1.71 22.05
CA LEU A 114 17.44 1.16 23.35
C LEU A 114 16.57 2.11 24.18
N ASP A 115 16.31 3.34 23.70
CA ASP A 115 15.40 4.24 24.38
C ASP A 115 13.99 3.64 24.37
N TRP A 116 13.26 3.78 25.48
CA TRP A 116 11.90 3.29 25.60
C TRP A 116 10.97 3.83 24.49
N ARG A 117 11.24 5.06 24.01
CA ARG A 117 10.47 5.70 22.93
C ARG A 117 10.65 5.01 21.58
N VAL A 118 11.80 4.38 21.35
CA VAL A 118 12.12 3.69 20.09
C VAL A 118 12.02 2.19 20.29
N GLY A 119 12.88 1.62 21.13
CA GLY A 119 12.92 0.19 21.40
C GLY A 119 11.64 -0.33 22.05
N GLY A 120 11.03 0.44 22.96
CA GLY A 120 9.78 0.05 23.61
C GLY A 120 8.58 0.05 22.64
N LEU A 121 8.48 1.06 21.76
CA LEU A 121 7.45 1.09 20.72
C LEU A 121 7.66 0.02 19.65
N ILE A 122 8.90 -0.25 19.25
CA ILE A 122 9.22 -1.35 18.33
C ILE A 122 8.89 -2.70 18.96
N ALA A 123 9.22 -2.92 20.24
CA ALA A 123 8.88 -4.14 20.96
C ALA A 123 7.36 -4.31 21.09
N LEU A 124 6.64 -3.23 21.43
CA LEU A 124 5.17 -3.22 21.48
C LEU A 124 4.57 -3.58 20.11
N SER A 125 5.09 -3.00 19.03
CA SER A 125 4.69 -3.35 17.67
C SER A 125 4.93 -4.83 17.37
N ALA A 126 6.08 -5.38 17.74
CA ALA A 126 6.39 -6.80 17.53
C ALA A 126 5.40 -7.72 18.27
N VAL A 127 5.03 -7.38 19.51
CA VAL A 127 4.02 -8.11 20.28
C VAL A 127 2.64 -8.01 19.64
N LEU A 128 2.22 -6.81 19.23
CA LEU A 128 0.94 -6.60 18.55
C LEU A 128 0.90 -7.25 17.15
N GLY A 129 2.02 -7.31 16.45
CA GLY A 129 2.17 -8.03 15.19
C GLY A 129 2.05 -9.55 15.36
N ALA A 130 2.64 -10.11 16.42
CA ALA A 130 2.44 -11.52 16.75
C ALA A 130 0.97 -11.81 17.11
N LEU A 131 0.32 -10.89 17.85
CA LEU A 131 -1.11 -10.97 18.14
C LEU A 131 -1.96 -10.87 16.87
N PHE A 132 -1.59 -10.01 15.93
CA PHE A 132 -2.23 -9.91 14.62
C PHE A 132 -2.18 -11.24 13.88
N ILE A 133 -1.00 -11.87 13.77
CA ILE A 133 -0.85 -13.18 13.12
C ILE A 133 -1.76 -14.24 13.77
N TYR A 134 -1.86 -14.24 15.10
CA TYR A 134 -2.72 -15.16 15.84
C TYR A 134 -4.21 -14.92 15.60
N VAL A 135 -4.64 -13.65 15.61
CA VAL A 135 -6.02 -13.24 15.32
C VAL A 135 -6.39 -13.62 13.89
N GLU A 136 -5.50 -13.32 12.93
CA GLU A 136 -5.69 -13.55 11.51
C GLU A 136 -5.82 -15.04 11.20
N HIS A 137 -5.05 -15.89 11.89
CA HIS A 137 -5.16 -17.34 11.76
C HIS A 137 -6.53 -17.87 12.24
N ARG A 138 -7.25 -17.13 13.09
CA ARG A 138 -8.59 -17.50 13.58
C ARG A 138 -9.72 -16.77 12.85
N ALA A 139 -9.43 -15.78 12.02
CA ALA A 139 -10.44 -15.02 11.29
C ALA A 139 -11.11 -15.88 10.20
N LYS A 140 -12.42 -15.69 10.00
CA LYS A 140 -13.18 -16.41 8.96
C LYS A 140 -12.89 -15.91 7.55
N GLU A 141 -12.62 -14.61 7.41
CA GLU A 141 -12.20 -13.97 6.17
C GLU A 141 -10.96 -13.10 6.48
N PRO A 142 -9.76 -13.70 6.53
CA PRO A 142 -8.54 -12.96 6.81
C PRO A 142 -8.28 -11.92 5.70
N ILE A 143 -7.91 -10.71 6.12
CA ILE A 143 -7.44 -9.61 5.29
C ILE A 143 -6.16 -10.03 4.55
N VAL A 144 -5.28 -10.75 5.25
CA VAL A 144 -4.04 -11.30 4.72
C VAL A 144 -4.16 -12.82 4.77
N PRO A 145 -4.49 -13.49 3.66
CA PRO A 145 -4.51 -14.95 3.62
C PRO A 145 -3.09 -15.49 3.81
N LEU A 146 -2.76 -15.85 5.05
CA LEU A 146 -1.43 -16.32 5.47
C LEU A 146 -1.00 -17.59 4.70
N ASP A 147 -1.96 -18.34 4.16
CA ASP A 147 -1.70 -19.50 3.30
C ASP A 147 -0.94 -19.14 2.02
N LEU A 148 -1.05 -17.90 1.51
CA LEU A 148 -0.27 -17.46 0.35
C LEU A 148 1.24 -17.43 0.66
N PHE A 149 1.63 -17.16 1.90
CA PHE A 149 3.04 -17.18 2.31
C PHE A 149 3.63 -18.60 2.33
N LYS A 150 2.80 -19.65 2.32
CA LYS A 150 3.29 -21.03 2.11
C LYS A 150 3.78 -21.25 0.68
N VAL A 151 3.33 -20.44 -0.28
CA VAL A 151 3.82 -20.47 -1.67
C VAL A 151 5.16 -19.75 -1.72
N ARG A 152 6.25 -20.51 -1.89
CA ARG A 152 7.63 -19.97 -1.92
C ARG A 152 7.79 -18.81 -2.89
N THR A 153 7.17 -18.86 -4.06
CA THR A 153 7.22 -17.79 -5.07
C THR A 153 6.57 -16.50 -4.55
N TYR A 154 5.44 -16.61 -3.83
CA TYR A 154 4.79 -15.44 -3.25
C TYR A 154 5.64 -14.82 -2.13
N ALA A 155 6.14 -15.65 -1.21
CA ALA A 155 7.01 -15.18 -0.13
C ALA A 155 8.29 -14.52 -0.67
N ALA A 156 8.96 -15.15 -1.64
CA ALA A 156 10.16 -14.60 -2.27
C ALA A 156 9.89 -13.26 -2.97
N SER A 157 8.76 -13.14 -3.69
CA SER A 157 8.37 -11.88 -4.33
C SER A 157 8.12 -10.77 -3.30
N GLN A 158 7.46 -11.06 -2.18
CA GLN A 158 7.21 -10.05 -1.14
C GLN A 158 8.51 -9.59 -0.46
N VAL A 159 9.42 -10.52 -0.17
CA VAL A 159 10.76 -10.18 0.35
C VAL A 159 11.54 -9.34 -0.66
N ALA A 160 11.52 -9.71 -1.94
CA ALA A 160 12.18 -8.94 -2.99
C ALA A 160 11.62 -7.52 -3.12
N MET A 161 10.29 -7.35 -3.08
CA MET A 161 9.64 -6.04 -3.10
C MET A 161 10.02 -5.20 -1.87
N PHE A 162 10.06 -5.81 -0.68
CA PHE A 162 10.52 -5.14 0.54
C PHE A 162 11.96 -4.65 0.40
N LEU A 163 12.87 -5.51 -0.06
CA LEU A 163 14.29 -5.15 -0.25
C LEU A 163 14.46 -4.06 -1.31
N LEU A 164 13.69 -4.11 -2.39
CA LEU A 164 13.73 -3.10 -3.45
C LEU A 164 13.25 -1.73 -2.94
N SER A 165 12.15 -1.69 -2.17
CA SER A 165 11.70 -0.46 -1.52
C SER A 165 12.74 0.06 -0.52
N PHE A 166 13.30 -0.82 0.32
CA PHE A 166 14.33 -0.45 1.29
C PHE A 166 15.58 0.14 0.62
N ALA A 167 16.06 -0.49 -0.45
CA ALA A 167 17.20 0.01 -1.23
C ALA A 167 16.92 1.36 -1.89
N PHE A 168 15.71 1.55 -2.45
CA PHE A 168 15.31 2.82 -3.05
C PHE A 168 15.34 3.98 -2.04
N PHE A 169 14.80 3.77 -0.82
CA PHE A 169 14.77 4.81 0.21
C PHE A 169 16.12 5.05 0.92
N ILE A 170 17.06 4.10 0.87
CA ILE A 170 18.44 4.34 1.35
C ILE A 170 19.25 5.14 0.33
N GLY A 171 18.98 4.93 -0.97
CA GLY A 171 19.73 5.57 -2.05
C GLY A 171 19.29 7.00 -2.39
N VAL A 172 18.16 7.47 -1.85
CA VAL A 172 17.62 8.84 -2.00
C VAL A 172 17.93 9.63 -0.75
#